data_AF-A0A452H4T5-F1
#
_entry.id   AF-A0A452H4T5-F1
#
_cell.length_a   1.000
_cell.length_b   1.000
_cell.length_c   1.000
_cell.angle_alpha   90.00
_cell.angle_beta   90.00
_cell.angle_gamma   90.00
#
_symmetry.space_group_name_H-M   'P 1'
#
loop_
_entity.id
_entity.type
_entity.pdbx_description
1 polymer ?
#
loop_
_entity_poly.entity_id
_entity_poly.type
_entity_poly.pdbx_seq_one_letter_code
_entity_poly.pdbx_strand_id
1 'polypeptide(L)'
;LSAGLTDLLKTGFSMFMKVSRPHPSDHPLLIFYMVGGVTVSEVRMVRDLISAHKPGIQVIVLSSTLLTPLNIPELLFATDHLQPDIGI
;
A
#
# COMPACT_ATOMS: atom_id res chain seq x y z
N LEU A 1 -8.22 -52.16 7.79
CA LEU A 1 -8.96 -51.03 8.42
C LEU A 1 -8.25 -50.64 9.72
N SER A 2 -7.32 -49.69 9.65
CA SER A 2 -6.78 -49.01 10.84
C SER A 2 -6.25 -47.65 10.38
N ALA A 3 -7.19 -46.73 10.14
CA ALA A 3 -6.93 -45.41 9.57
C ALA A 3 -7.22 -44.26 10.58
N GLY A 4 -7.41 -44.57 11.87
CA GLY A 4 -7.86 -43.59 12.86
C GLY A 4 -6.78 -43.05 13.82
N LEU A 5 -5.81 -43.88 14.22
CA LEU A 5 -4.88 -43.50 15.30
C LEU A 5 -3.68 -42.68 14.81
N THR A 6 -3.21 -42.93 13.58
CA THR A 6 -2.06 -42.21 12.99
C THR A 6 -2.41 -40.78 12.59
N ASP A 7 -3.66 -40.51 12.23
CA ASP A 7 -4.13 -39.15 11.90
C ASP A 7 -4.32 -38.28 13.15
N LEU A 8 -4.65 -38.87 14.30
CA LEU A 8 -4.70 -38.16 15.58
C LEU A 8 -3.30 -37.80 16.11
N LEU A 9 -2.29 -38.61 15.84
CA LEU A 9 -0.89 -38.27 16.16
C LEU A 9 -0.30 -37.25 15.17
N LYS A 10 -0.65 -37.33 13.89
CA LYS A 10 -0.29 -36.28 12.92
C LYS A 10 -0.97 -34.95 13.21
N THR A 11 -2.20 -34.94 13.72
CA THR A 11 -2.88 -33.70 14.12
C THR A 11 -2.41 -33.18 15.48
N GLY A 12 -2.11 -34.05 16.44
CA GLY A 12 -1.63 -33.68 17.78
C GLY A 12 -0.21 -33.11 17.81
N PHE A 13 0.72 -33.65 17.02
CA PHE A 13 2.09 -33.12 16.90
C PHE A 13 2.23 -32.00 15.86
N SER A 14 1.27 -31.84 14.94
CA SER A 14 1.26 -30.73 13.97
C SER A 14 0.99 -29.37 14.63
N MET A 15 0.32 -29.35 15.79
CA MET A 15 0.13 -28.13 16.58
C MET A 15 1.42 -27.63 17.28
N PHE A 16 2.49 -28.43 17.27
CA PHE A 16 3.83 -28.07 17.75
C PHE A 16 4.75 -27.52 16.65
N MET A 17 4.32 -27.55 15.38
CA MET A 17 4.86 -26.63 14.39
C MET A 17 4.24 -25.28 14.71
N LYS A 18 5.00 -24.42 15.38
CA LYS A 18 4.72 -22.99 15.48
C LYS A 18 4.79 -22.43 14.04
N VAL A 19 3.79 -22.75 13.23
CA VAL A 19 3.52 -22.14 11.93
C VAL A 19 3.34 -20.67 12.26
N SER A 20 4.33 -19.88 11.85
CA SER A 20 4.34 -18.43 12.00
C SER A 20 3.00 -17.91 11.53
N ARG A 21 2.15 -17.50 12.48
CA ARG A 21 0.92 -16.78 12.16
C ARG A 21 1.36 -15.60 11.31
N PRO A 22 0.87 -15.44 10.06
CA PRO A 22 1.32 -14.37 9.19
C PRO A 22 1.19 -13.07 9.98
N HIS A 23 2.32 -12.41 10.21
CA HIS A 23 2.32 -11.21 11.00
C HIS A 23 1.55 -10.15 10.20
N PRO A 24 0.67 -9.34 10.78
CA PRO A 24 -0.03 -8.30 10.03
C PRO A 24 0.92 -7.36 9.26
N SER A 25 2.18 -7.23 9.69
CA SER A 25 3.23 -6.50 8.97
C SER A 25 3.88 -7.24 7.80
N ASP A 26 3.62 -8.54 7.62
CA ASP A 26 4.03 -9.30 6.43
C ASP A 26 3.09 -9.06 5.24
N HIS A 27 2.01 -8.29 5.40
CA HIS A 27 1.16 -7.96 4.27
C HIS A 27 1.89 -6.98 3.35
N PRO A 28 2.13 -7.32 2.07
CA PRO A 28 2.94 -6.52 1.19
C PRO A 28 2.11 -5.38 0.60
N LEU A 29 1.49 -4.55 1.45
CA LEU A 29 0.71 -3.38 1.08
C LEU A 29 1.39 -2.12 1.59
N LEU A 30 1.68 -1.19 0.67
CA LEU A 30 2.21 0.13 1.00
C LEU A 30 1.18 1.19 0.60
N ILE A 31 0.77 2.02 1.56
CA ILE A 31 -0.13 3.15 1.32
C ILE A 31 0.71 4.42 1.38
N PHE A 32 0.70 5.19 0.29
CA PHE A 32 1.43 6.45 0.16
C PHE A 32 0.44 7.59 -0.07
N TYR A 33 0.32 8.51 0.88
CA TYR A 33 -0.52 9.70 0.75
C TYR A 33 0.34 10.92 0.46
N MET A 34 0.15 11.53 -0.71
CA MET A 34 0.87 12.73 -1.13
C MET A 34 0.05 13.99 -0.83
N VAL A 35 0.58 14.83 0.05
CA VAL A 35 0.01 16.12 0.41
C VAL A 35 0.41 17.16 -0.63
N GLY A 36 -0.53 17.99 -1.08
CA GLY A 36 -0.30 19.01 -2.11
C GLY A 36 -0.59 18.55 -3.54
N GLY A 37 -0.88 17.26 -3.72
CA GLY A 37 -1.25 16.66 -4.99
C GLY A 37 -0.13 15.84 -5.62
N VAL A 38 -0.50 14.98 -6.59
CA VAL A 38 0.43 14.08 -7.30
C VAL A 38 0.25 14.19 -8.80
N THR A 39 1.36 14.11 -9.54
CA THR A 39 1.35 14.06 -11.01
C THR A 39 1.29 12.62 -11.52
N VAL A 40 0.79 12.43 -12.74
CA VAL A 40 0.73 11.11 -13.39
C VAL A 40 2.13 10.50 -13.57
N SER A 41 3.15 11.35 -13.79
CA SER A 41 4.54 10.93 -13.94
C SER A 41 5.10 10.29 -12.67
N GLU A 42 4.78 10.83 -11.51
CA GLU A 42 5.21 10.28 -10.21
C GLU A 42 4.52 8.94 -9.94
N VAL A 43 3.21 8.83 -10.19
CA VAL A 43 2.47 7.57 -10.05
C VAL A 43 3.04 6.50 -10.99
N ARG A 44 3.36 6.88 -12.22
CA ARG A 44 4.01 5.98 -13.19
C ARG A 44 5.37 5.53 -12.70
N MET A 45 6.20 6.44 -12.18
CA MET A 45 7.51 6.11 -11.63
C MET A 45 7.41 5.11 -10.49
N VAL A 46 6.45 5.32 -9.57
CA VAL A 46 6.19 4.38 -8.46
C VAL A 46 5.83 3.00 -9.01
N ARG A 47 4.92 2.92 -9.98
CA ARG A 47 4.54 1.66 -10.64
C ARG A 47 5.76 0.95 -11.28
N ASP A 48 6.58 1.69 -12.00
CA ASP A 48 7.75 1.14 -12.70
C ASP A 48 8.80 0.64 -11.69
N LEU A 49 9.00 1.37 -10.58
CA LEU A 49 9.90 0.95 -9.49
C LEU A 49 9.44 -0.33 -8.79
N ILE A 50 8.14 -0.46 -8.50
CA ILE A 50 7.57 -1.64 -7.86
C ILE A 50 7.72 -2.86 -8.78
N SER A 51 7.40 -2.67 -10.05
CA SER A 51 7.51 -3.72 -11.07
C SER A 51 8.96 -4.21 -11.21
N ALA A 52 9.94 -3.32 -11.09
CA ALA A 52 11.36 -3.65 -11.21
C ALA A 52 11.97 -4.30 -9.95
N HIS A 53 11.59 -3.86 -8.74
CA HIS A 53 12.27 -4.26 -7.51
C HIS A 53 11.51 -5.29 -6.67
N LYS A 54 10.18 -5.17 -6.56
CA LYS A 54 9.36 -6.01 -5.68
C LYS A 54 7.94 -6.18 -6.25
N PRO A 55 7.76 -7.04 -7.27
CA PRO A 55 6.46 -7.24 -7.92
C PRO A 55 5.39 -7.86 -7.00
N GLY A 56 5.77 -8.36 -5.82
CA GLY A 56 4.84 -8.90 -4.82
C GLY A 56 4.20 -7.86 -3.91
N ILE A 57 4.55 -6.57 -4.03
CA ILE A 57 4.00 -5.49 -3.21
C ILE A 57 2.88 -4.76 -3.94
N GLN A 58 1.72 -4.64 -3.29
CA GLN A 58 0.64 -3.74 -3.69
C GLN A 58 0.92 -2.34 -3.14
N VAL A 59 0.79 -1.33 -4.00
CA VAL A 59 0.97 0.07 -3.59
C VAL A 59 -0.27 0.85 -3.95
N ILE A 60 -0.82 1.56 -2.96
CA ILE A 60 -1.95 2.47 -3.12
C ILE A 60 -1.40 3.88 -2.97
N VAL A 61 -1.48 4.67 -4.05
CA VAL A 61 -1.12 6.09 -4.03
C VAL A 61 -2.40 6.91 -3.90
N LEU A 62 -2.44 7.72 -2.85
CA LEU A 62 -3.52 8.66 -2.55
C LEU A 62 -2.95 10.07 -2.62
N SER A 63 -3.80 11.05 -2.94
CA SER A 63 -3.39 12.45 -2.97
C SER A 63 -4.57 13.37 -2.68
N SER A 64 -4.28 14.62 -2.34
CA SER A 64 -5.32 15.65 -2.18
C SER A 64 -5.93 16.05 -3.54
N THR A 65 -5.11 16.14 -4.59
CA THR A 65 -5.52 16.48 -5.96
C THR A 65 -4.62 15.79 -7.00
N LEU A 66 -5.17 15.47 -8.16
CA LEU A 66 -4.35 15.05 -9.31
C LEU A 66 -3.86 16.29 -10.06
N LEU A 67 -2.55 16.45 -10.16
CA LEU A 67 -1.91 17.64 -10.72
C LEU A 67 -1.59 17.45 -12.20
N THR A 68 -1.94 18.45 -12.98
CA THR A 68 -1.37 18.66 -14.31
C THR A 68 -0.16 19.61 -14.21
N PRO A 69 0.78 19.60 -15.18
CA PRO A 69 1.92 20.51 -15.16
C PRO A 69 1.54 22.00 -15.11
N LEU A 70 0.35 22.36 -15.61
CA LEU A 70 -0.17 23.72 -15.59
C LEU A 70 -0.71 24.13 -14.22
N ASN A 71 -1.23 23.17 -13.45
CA ASN A 71 -1.77 23.43 -12.11
C ASN A 71 -0.66 23.76 -11.10
N ILE A 72 0.58 23.30 -11.35
CA ILE A 72 1.72 23.51 -10.43
C ILE A 72 2.05 25.00 -10.26
N PRO A 73 2.31 25.80 -11.31
CA PRO A 73 2.57 27.22 -11.14
C PRO A 73 1.36 27.98 -10.59
N GLU A 74 0.13 27.58 -10.91
CA GLU A 74 -1.07 28.19 -10.31
C GLU A 74 -1.15 27.92 -8.80
N LEU A 75 -0.84 26.70 -8.37
CA LEU A 75 -0.75 26.37 -6.94
C LEU A 75 0.36 27.14 -6.23
N LEU A 76 1.51 27.33 -6.89
CA LEU A 76 2.65 28.01 -6.29
C LEU A 76 2.52 29.53 -6.24
N PHE A 77 1.89 30.14 -7.25
CA PHE A 77 1.90 31.60 -7.43
C PHE A 77 0.53 32.26 -7.37
N ALA A 78 -0.54 31.54 -7.68
CA ALA A 78 -1.88 32.12 -7.75
C ALA A 78 -2.78 31.74 -6.56
N THR A 79 -2.39 30.74 -5.77
CA THR A 79 -3.19 30.26 -4.64
C THR A 79 -2.84 31.02 -3.38
N ASP A 80 -3.79 31.81 -2.87
CA ASP A 80 -3.66 32.47 -1.58
C ASP A 80 -3.95 31.47 -0.45
N HIS A 81 -2.91 30.84 0.08
CA HIS A 81 -3.02 29.88 1.19
C HIS A 81 -3.34 30.53 2.55
N LEU A 82 -3.57 31.84 2.60
CA LEU A 82 -3.88 32.56 3.84
C LEU A 82 -5.27 32.21 4.41
N GLN A 83 -6.15 31.62 3.60
CA GLN A 83 -7.45 31.14 4.06
C GLN A 83 -7.61 29.66 3.74
N PRO A 84 -7.86 28.80 4.74
CA PRO A 84 -8.17 27.42 4.46
C PRO A 84 -9.48 27.36 3.69
N ASP A 85 -9.46 26.66 2.55
CA ASP A 85 -10.64 26.41 1.73
C ASP A 85 -11.50 25.34 2.44
N ILE A 86 -12.16 25.76 3.53
CA ILE A 86 -13.05 24.92 4.33
C ILE A 86 -14.38 24.90 3.58
N GLY A 87 -14.60 23.88 2.76
CA GLY A 87 -15.88 23.64 2.10
C GLY A 87 -16.98 23.37 3.13
N ILE A 88 -17.68 24.44 3.54
CA ILE A 88 -18.99 24.40 4.22
C ILE A 88 -20.11 24.22 3.20
#